data_AF-A0A951CDC4-F1
#
_entry.id   AF-A0A951CDC4-F1
#
_cell.length_a   1.000
_cell.length_b   1.000
_cell.length_c   1.000
_cell.angle_alpha   90.00
_cell.angle_beta   90.00
_cell.angle_gamma   90.00
#
_symmetry.space_group_name_H-M   'P 1'
#
loop_
_entity.id
_entity.type
_entity.pdbx_description
1 polymer ?
#
loop_
_entity_poly.entity_id
_entity_poly.type
_entity_poly.pdbx_seq_one_letter_code
_entity_poly.pdbx_strand_id
1 'polypeptide(L)'
;MAVETVTPEHVHAHAQQWEQTALSTELLIALGAVILSIIAIVGVFPTQLAAISVIGIGAMFLFQGAAVALHYSELLYEADVSRSVGTMEGGQGIASEFLVGTAGIVLGVLALIGIASTALMSVAVIAFGGAMLLTSTELSWRNTLVARQGEAMQQVIRQVGSAAAGAQVLVGLASIVLGILGLVGMTPTIMILVALLATGALVLLRSSVVGGLMLEFLRR
;
A
#
# COMPACT_ATOMS: atom_id res chain seq x y z
N MET A 1 38.28 16.09 25.44
CA MET A 1 37.13 16.04 24.51
C MET A 1 36.72 14.58 24.46
N ALA A 2 35.79 14.18 25.34
CA ALA A 2 35.38 12.79 25.47
C ALA A 2 34.34 12.51 24.37
N VAL A 3 34.66 11.58 23.47
CA VAL A 3 33.72 11.04 22.49
C VAL A 3 32.79 10.13 23.27
N GLU A 4 31.56 10.59 23.47
CA GLU A 4 30.49 9.81 24.09
C GLU A 4 30.16 8.66 23.15
N THR A 5 30.61 7.45 23.52
CA THR A 5 30.34 6.23 22.77
C THR A 5 28.87 5.90 22.92
N VAL A 6 28.08 6.24 21.91
CA VAL A 6 26.68 5.81 21.80
C VAL A 6 26.64 4.29 21.81
N THR A 7 26.23 3.73 22.95
CA THR A 7 26.01 2.29 23.15
C THR A 7 24.90 1.79 22.23
N PRO A 8 25.07 0.64 21.54
CA PRO A 8 24.14 0.13 20.51
C PRO A 8 22.73 -0.21 21.00
N GLU A 9 22.50 -0.37 22.31
CA GLU A 9 21.16 -0.63 22.86
C GLU A 9 20.16 0.52 22.63
N HIS A 10 20.63 1.77 22.62
CA HIS A 10 19.74 2.94 22.44
C HIS A 10 19.24 3.10 20.99
N VAL A 11 19.95 2.53 20.00
CA VAL A 11 19.57 2.61 18.59
C VAL A 11 18.41 1.65 18.28
N HIS A 12 18.40 0.46 18.90
CA HIS A 12 17.33 -0.53 18.68
C HIS A 12 16.01 -0.14 19.35
N ALA A 13 16.04 0.57 20.48
CA ALA A 13 14.83 1.05 21.15
C ALA A 13 14.09 2.12 20.33
N HIS A 14 14.83 3.02 19.65
CA HIS A 14 14.21 3.99 18.75
C HIS A 14 13.67 3.33 17.49
N ALA A 15 14.36 2.38 16.86
CA ALA A 15 13.84 1.70 15.67
C ALA A 15 12.48 1.00 15.92
N GLN A 16 12.32 0.32 17.06
CA GLN A 16 11.06 -0.35 17.41
C GLN A 16 9.89 0.61 17.66
N GLN A 17 10.16 1.81 18.17
CA GLN A 17 9.11 2.80 18.42
C GLN A 17 8.53 3.38 17.13
N TRP A 18 9.34 3.49 16.07
CA TRP A 18 8.90 4.01 14.77
C TRP A 18 8.02 2.99 14.03
N GLU A 19 8.35 1.70 14.11
CA GLU A 19 7.54 0.63 13.50
C GLU A 19 6.12 0.53 14.10
N GLN A 20 5.97 0.70 15.41
CA GLN A 20 4.65 0.68 16.07
C GLN A 20 3.76 1.86 15.66
N THR A 21 4.33 3.03 15.42
CA THR A 21 3.58 4.21 14.97
C THR A 21 3.13 4.10 13.51
N ALA A 22 4.00 3.59 12.63
CA ALA A 22 3.71 3.46 11.20
C ALA A 22 2.55 2.49 10.92
N LEU A 23 2.58 1.30 11.54
CA LEU A 23 1.52 0.29 11.43
C LEU A 23 0.15 0.82 11.87
N SER A 24 0.12 1.63 12.93
CA SER A 24 -1.10 2.24 13.43
C SER A 24 -1.68 3.24 12.44
N THR A 25 -0.83 4.04 11.78
CA THR A 25 -1.28 5.04 10.82
C THR A 25 -1.84 4.45 9.53
N GLU A 26 -1.21 3.41 8.96
CA GLU A 26 -1.72 2.75 7.77
C GLU A 26 -3.11 2.16 7.99
N LEU A 27 -3.29 1.47 9.11
CA LEU A 27 -4.56 0.85 9.47
C LEU A 27 -5.67 1.88 9.63
N LEU A 28 -5.38 3.01 10.30
CA LEU A 28 -6.34 4.10 10.47
C LEU A 28 -6.73 4.76 9.14
N ILE A 29 -5.76 5.02 8.26
CA ILE A 29 -6.01 5.63 6.95
C ILE A 29 -6.85 4.70 6.09
N ALA A 30 -6.48 3.43 6.02
CA ALA A 30 -7.17 2.41 5.25
C ALA A 30 -8.61 2.19 5.75
N LEU A 31 -8.79 2.13 7.07
CA LEU A 31 -10.11 1.97 7.69
C LEU A 31 -10.97 3.21 7.44
N GLY A 32 -10.38 4.40 7.58
CA GLY A 32 -11.01 5.66 7.26
C GLY A 32 -11.51 5.70 5.82
N ALA A 33 -10.67 5.30 4.85
CA ALA A 33 -11.05 5.26 3.43
C ALA A 33 -12.24 4.32 3.18
N VAL A 34 -12.24 3.14 3.81
CA VAL A 34 -13.36 2.17 3.71
C VAL A 34 -14.65 2.75 4.30
N ILE A 35 -14.59 3.33 5.49
CA ILE A 35 -15.76 3.94 6.15
C ILE A 35 -16.31 5.09 5.31
N LEU A 36 -15.44 5.97 4.81
CA LEU A 36 -15.82 7.10 3.95
C LEU A 36 -16.47 6.61 2.65
N SER A 37 -15.93 5.57 2.03
CA SER A 37 -16.52 4.95 0.84
C SER A 37 -17.91 4.37 1.10
N ILE A 38 -18.12 3.70 2.26
CA ILE A 38 -19.43 3.18 2.64
C ILE A 38 -20.44 4.32 2.85
N ILE A 39 -20.07 5.36 3.60
CA ILE A 39 -20.95 6.51 3.86
C ILE A 39 -21.30 7.23 2.55
N ALA A 40 -20.33 7.35 1.63
CA ALA A 40 -20.55 7.94 0.32
C ALA A 40 -21.52 7.11 -0.54
N ILE A 41 -21.48 5.77 -0.46
CA ILE A 41 -22.42 4.89 -1.17
C ILE A 41 -23.86 5.10 -0.68
N VAL A 42 -24.04 5.40 0.61
CA VAL A 42 -25.35 5.76 1.19
C VAL A 42 -25.88 7.10 0.64
N GLY A 43 -25.03 7.90 0.00
CA GLY A 43 -25.42 9.15 -0.67
C GLY A 43 -25.15 10.42 0.14
N VAL A 44 -24.43 10.31 1.28
CA VAL A 44 -24.02 11.48 2.05
C VAL A 44 -22.79 12.11 1.38
N PHE A 45 -22.94 13.29 0.78
CA PHE A 45 -21.85 14.04 0.12
C PHE A 45 -20.88 13.16 -0.69
N PRO A 46 -21.39 12.35 -1.64
CA PRO A 46 -20.65 11.22 -2.20
C PRO A 46 -19.38 11.66 -2.91
N THR A 47 -19.41 12.81 -3.59
CA THR A 47 -18.26 13.36 -4.31
C THR A 47 -17.16 13.81 -3.37
N GLN A 48 -17.50 14.50 -2.28
CA GLN A 48 -16.52 15.00 -1.30
C GLN A 48 -15.88 13.84 -0.54
N LEU A 49 -16.70 12.89 -0.07
CA LEU A 49 -16.20 11.73 0.66
C LEU A 49 -15.34 10.81 -0.22
N ALA A 50 -15.72 10.62 -1.50
CA ALA A 50 -14.90 9.89 -2.46
C ALA A 50 -13.53 10.53 -2.65
N ALA A 51 -13.47 11.86 -2.80
CA ALA A 51 -12.21 12.57 -2.97
C ALA A 51 -11.32 12.47 -1.71
N ILE A 52 -11.90 12.52 -0.51
CA ILE A 52 -11.15 12.28 0.75
C ILE A 52 -10.63 10.84 0.80
N SER A 53 -11.44 9.84 0.40
CA SER A 53 -10.98 8.45 0.30
C SER A 53 -9.82 8.28 -0.68
N VAL A 54 -9.86 8.97 -1.83
CA VAL A 54 -8.76 8.98 -2.82
C VAL A 54 -7.47 9.54 -2.20
N ILE A 55 -7.56 10.63 -1.42
CA ILE A 55 -6.41 11.19 -0.71
C ILE A 55 -5.87 10.20 0.32
N GLY A 56 -6.74 9.57 1.10
CA GLY A 56 -6.34 8.56 2.09
C GLY A 56 -5.62 7.37 1.46
N ILE A 57 -6.19 6.80 0.40
CA ILE A 57 -5.56 5.69 -0.35
C ILE A 57 -4.23 6.16 -0.96
N GLY A 58 -4.18 7.36 -1.53
CA GLY A 58 -2.94 7.94 -2.07
C GLY A 58 -1.84 8.09 -1.00
N ALA A 59 -2.20 8.59 0.19
CA ALA A 59 -1.28 8.69 1.32
C ALA A 59 -0.76 7.31 1.74
N MET A 60 -1.62 6.30 1.73
CA MET A 60 -1.24 4.93 2.07
C MET A 60 -0.22 4.35 1.06
N PHE A 61 -0.45 4.50 -0.24
CA PHE A 61 0.55 4.12 -1.27
C PHE A 61 1.86 4.90 -1.15
N LEU A 62 1.79 6.18 -0.77
CA LEU A 62 2.97 7.00 -0.54
C LEU A 62 3.80 6.47 0.63
N PHE A 63 3.15 6.10 1.75
CA PHE A 63 3.83 5.50 2.91
C PHE A 63 4.45 4.15 2.57
N GLN A 64 3.73 3.29 1.84
CA GLN A 64 4.24 2.00 1.40
C GLN A 64 5.48 2.15 0.51
N GLY A 65 5.40 2.99 -0.52
CA GLY A 65 6.53 3.27 -1.39
C GLY A 65 7.72 3.90 -0.66
N ALA A 66 7.47 4.79 0.30
CA ALA A 66 8.52 5.42 1.10
C ALA A 66 9.21 4.42 2.03
N ALA A 67 8.45 3.56 2.72
CA ALA A 67 9.01 2.53 3.59
C ALA A 67 9.93 1.59 2.81
N VAL A 68 9.51 1.16 1.62
CA VAL A 68 10.35 0.29 0.77
C VAL A 68 11.60 1.03 0.28
N ALA A 69 11.50 2.30 -0.11
CA ALA A 69 12.65 3.10 -0.55
C ALA A 69 13.72 3.23 0.54
N LEU A 70 13.33 3.41 1.81
CA LEU A 70 14.26 3.51 2.93
C LEU A 70 15.06 2.20 3.13
N HIS A 71 14.40 1.05 3.07
CA HIS A 71 15.09 -0.25 3.16
C HIS A 71 16.10 -0.47 2.03
N TYR A 72 15.80 0.01 0.82
CA TYR A 72 16.76 -0.06 -0.29
C TYR A 72 17.98 0.83 -0.08
N SER A 73 17.83 1.99 0.59
CA SER A 73 18.96 2.86 0.89
C SER A 73 19.94 2.24 1.88
N GLU A 74 19.45 1.48 2.86
CA GLU A 74 20.29 0.70 3.79
C GLU A 74 21.05 -0.41 3.06
N LEU A 75 20.36 -1.17 2.19
CA LEU A 75 20.99 -2.23 1.41
C LEU A 75 22.05 -1.69 0.44
N LEU A 76 21.84 -0.53 -0.17
CA LEU A 76 22.85 0.11 -1.03
C LEU A 76 24.05 0.62 -0.23
N TYR A 77 23.83 1.08 1.01
CA TYR A 77 24.91 1.47 1.90
C TYR A 77 25.74 0.27 2.39
N GLU A 78 25.12 -0.90 2.60
CA GLU A 78 25.84 -2.17 2.87
C GLU A 78 26.49 -2.77 1.61
N ALA A 79 25.87 -2.61 0.44
CA ALA A 79 26.35 -3.16 -0.83
C ALA A 79 27.44 -2.32 -1.50
N ASP A 80 27.83 -1.16 -0.95
CA ASP A 80 28.92 -0.32 -1.45
C ASP A 80 30.31 -0.99 -1.35
N VAL A 81 30.38 -2.22 -0.80
CA VAL A 81 31.57 -3.10 -0.87
C VAL A 81 31.61 -3.95 -2.16
N SER A 82 30.53 -4.05 -2.95
CA SER A 82 30.52 -4.91 -4.15
C SER A 82 29.73 -4.31 -5.32
N ARG A 83 30.40 -3.36 -6.00
CA ARG A 83 30.34 -3.03 -7.42
C ARG A 83 29.43 -3.94 -8.28
N SER A 84 28.31 -3.40 -8.80
CA SER A 84 27.96 -3.38 -10.23
C SER A 84 26.51 -2.93 -10.44
N VAL A 85 26.38 -1.74 -11.02
CA VAL A 85 25.17 -1.23 -11.67
C VAL A 85 24.74 -2.21 -12.76
N GLY A 86 23.76 -3.06 -12.46
CA GLY A 86 23.33 -4.09 -13.40
C GLY A 86 22.22 -4.97 -12.85
N THR A 87 21.06 -4.37 -12.57
CA THR A 87 19.69 -4.93 -12.82
C THR A 87 18.67 -3.98 -12.18
N MET A 88 18.27 -2.95 -12.93
CA MET A 88 17.14 -2.06 -12.64
C MET A 88 15.77 -2.76 -12.74
N GLU A 89 15.70 -4.07 -12.53
CA GLU A 89 14.45 -4.85 -12.59
C GLU A 89 13.76 -4.95 -11.22
N GLY A 90 14.50 -4.84 -10.10
CA GLY A 90 13.94 -4.92 -8.74
C GLY A 90 13.38 -3.60 -8.18
N GLY A 91 13.71 -2.45 -8.78
CA GLY A 91 13.29 -1.13 -8.29
C GLY A 91 12.00 -0.58 -8.93
N GLN A 92 11.41 -1.29 -9.89
CA GLN A 92 10.33 -0.77 -10.72
C GLN A 92 8.99 -0.65 -9.96
N GLY A 93 8.73 -1.54 -8.99
CA GLY A 93 7.52 -1.50 -8.16
C GLY A 93 7.53 -0.34 -7.15
N ILE A 94 8.67 -0.10 -6.50
CA ILE A 94 8.89 0.91 -5.45
C ILE A 94 8.56 2.33 -5.95
N ALA A 95 9.08 2.67 -7.14
CA ALA A 95 8.79 3.97 -7.75
C ALA A 95 7.30 4.12 -8.09
N SER A 96 6.64 3.01 -8.47
CA SER A 96 5.23 3.07 -8.90
C SER A 96 4.28 3.38 -7.73
N GLU A 97 4.48 2.80 -6.55
CA GLU A 97 3.64 3.07 -5.37
C GLU A 97 3.78 4.52 -4.91
N PHE A 98 5.01 5.02 -4.81
CA PHE A 98 5.27 6.40 -4.39
C PHE A 98 4.71 7.43 -5.38
N LEU A 99 4.91 7.20 -6.69
CA LEU A 99 4.39 8.08 -7.74
C LEU A 99 2.87 8.07 -7.78
N VAL A 100 2.24 6.89 -7.71
CA VAL A 100 0.79 6.75 -7.71
C VAL A 100 0.19 7.33 -6.42
N GLY A 101 0.85 7.17 -5.27
CA GLY A 101 0.42 7.78 -4.02
C GLY A 101 0.40 9.31 -4.08
N THR A 102 1.51 9.89 -4.56
CA THR A 102 1.62 11.35 -4.76
C THR A 102 0.59 11.86 -5.77
N ALA A 103 0.44 11.17 -6.92
CA ALA A 103 -0.56 11.51 -7.93
C ALA A 103 -1.99 11.40 -7.37
N GLY A 104 -2.29 10.36 -6.59
CA GLY A 104 -3.58 10.16 -5.94
C GLY A 104 -3.93 11.30 -4.98
N ILE A 105 -2.98 11.77 -4.18
CA ILE A 105 -3.17 12.93 -3.30
C ILE A 105 -3.51 14.17 -4.13
N VAL A 106 -2.72 14.48 -5.17
CA VAL A 106 -2.95 15.65 -6.02
C VAL A 106 -4.30 15.56 -6.72
N LEU A 107 -4.64 14.41 -7.31
CA LEU A 107 -5.93 14.19 -7.98
C LEU A 107 -7.11 14.31 -7.00
N GLY A 108 -6.97 13.80 -5.79
CA GLY A 108 -7.99 13.92 -4.74
C GLY A 108 -8.20 15.36 -4.27
N VAL A 109 -7.11 16.12 -4.09
CA VAL A 109 -7.18 17.55 -3.75
C VAL A 109 -7.85 18.35 -4.87
N LEU A 110 -7.47 18.10 -6.13
CA LEU A 110 -8.09 18.74 -7.29
C LEU A 110 -9.58 18.38 -7.42
N ALA A 111 -9.94 17.12 -7.11
CA ALA A 111 -11.33 16.68 -7.09
C ALA A 111 -12.14 17.33 -5.96
N LEU A 112 -11.53 17.61 -4.80
CA LEU A 112 -12.16 18.30 -3.67
C LEU A 112 -12.49 19.76 -3.97
N ILE A 113 -11.62 20.46 -4.70
CA ILE A 113 -11.88 21.84 -5.14
C ILE A 113 -12.86 21.90 -6.33
N GLY A 114 -13.36 20.74 -6.80
CA GLY A 114 -14.41 20.64 -7.81
C GLY A 114 -13.92 20.64 -9.25
N ILE A 115 -12.61 20.55 -9.51
CA ILE A 115 -12.08 20.48 -10.87
C ILE A 115 -12.28 19.06 -11.41
N ALA A 116 -13.12 18.90 -12.44
CA ALA A 116 -13.32 17.64 -13.15
C ALA A 116 -13.41 16.40 -12.23
N SER A 117 -14.11 16.54 -11.09
CA SER A 117 -14.01 15.65 -9.93
C SER A 117 -14.22 14.18 -10.28
N THR A 118 -15.24 13.88 -11.09
CA THR A 118 -15.53 12.52 -11.56
C THR A 118 -14.39 11.92 -12.39
N ALA A 119 -13.85 12.67 -13.35
CA ALA A 119 -12.77 12.19 -14.20
C ALA A 119 -11.47 11.99 -13.42
N LEU A 120 -11.11 12.94 -12.54
CA LEU A 120 -9.89 12.85 -11.73
C LEU A 120 -9.92 11.67 -10.76
N MET A 121 -11.06 11.44 -10.10
CA MET A 121 -11.23 10.28 -9.22
C MET A 121 -11.17 8.96 -10.00
N SER A 122 -11.79 8.89 -11.18
CA SER A 122 -11.67 7.73 -12.08
C SER A 122 -10.23 7.43 -12.47
N VAL A 123 -9.47 8.47 -12.84
CA VAL A 123 -8.04 8.31 -13.19
C VAL A 123 -7.22 7.85 -11.97
N ALA A 124 -7.50 8.38 -10.78
CA ALA A 124 -6.83 7.95 -9.56
C ALA A 124 -7.07 6.46 -9.26
N VAL A 125 -8.33 6.01 -9.37
CA VAL A 125 -8.70 4.60 -9.18
C VAL A 125 -8.00 3.69 -10.20
N ILE A 126 -7.91 4.10 -11.47
CA ILE A 126 -7.17 3.35 -12.50
C ILE A 126 -5.70 3.25 -12.12
N ALA A 127 -5.09 4.35 -11.67
CA ALA A 127 -3.69 4.38 -11.25
C ALA A 127 -3.44 3.47 -10.03
N PHE A 128 -4.33 3.49 -9.03
CA PHE A 128 -4.27 2.57 -7.88
C PHE A 128 -4.35 1.10 -8.32
N GLY A 129 -5.28 0.78 -9.23
CA GLY A 129 -5.38 -0.56 -9.80
C GLY A 129 -4.10 -0.98 -10.53
N GLY A 130 -3.51 -0.07 -11.32
CA GLY A 130 -2.23 -0.29 -11.99
C GLY A 130 -1.08 -0.54 -11.01
N ALA A 131 -0.96 0.26 -9.94
CA ALA A 131 0.03 0.04 -8.88
C ALA A 131 -0.13 -1.32 -8.21
N MET A 132 -1.37 -1.76 -7.93
CA MET A 132 -1.63 -3.08 -7.37
C MET A 132 -1.16 -4.22 -8.28
N LEU A 133 -1.30 -4.08 -9.60
CA LEU A 133 -0.82 -5.08 -10.56
C LEU A 133 0.71 -5.14 -10.58
N LEU A 134 1.37 -3.98 -10.62
CA LEU A 134 2.85 -3.89 -10.64
C LEU A 134 3.48 -4.45 -9.36
N THR A 135 2.82 -4.30 -8.21
CA THR A 135 3.35 -4.73 -6.90
C THR A 135 3.01 -6.19 -6.58
N SER A 136 2.03 -6.78 -7.27
CA SER A 136 1.62 -8.19 -7.05
C SER A 136 2.70 -9.20 -7.46
N THR A 137 3.61 -8.83 -8.36
CA THR A 137 4.66 -9.71 -8.90
C THR A 137 5.86 -9.87 -7.97
N GLU A 138 6.02 -8.98 -6.97
CA GLU A 138 7.16 -8.99 -6.04
C GLU A 138 7.08 -10.08 -4.96
N LEU A 139 5.92 -10.71 -4.74
CA LEU A 139 5.78 -11.79 -3.75
C LEU A 139 6.46 -13.11 -4.15
N SER A 140 6.86 -13.26 -5.42
CA SER A 140 7.49 -14.50 -5.90
C SER A 140 8.93 -14.69 -5.37
N TRP A 141 9.67 -13.62 -5.11
CA TRP A 141 11.08 -13.70 -4.71
C TRP A 141 11.30 -13.74 -3.20
N ARG A 142 10.44 -13.12 -2.36
CA ARG A 142 10.57 -13.19 -0.89
C ARG A 142 10.34 -14.59 -0.30
N ASN A 143 9.64 -15.46 -1.02
CA ASN A 143 9.38 -16.85 -0.61
C ASN A 143 10.64 -17.75 -0.68
N THR A 144 11.75 -17.29 -1.28
CA THR A 144 13.02 -18.04 -1.28
C THR A 144 13.90 -17.74 -0.07
N LEU A 145 13.66 -16.64 0.66
CA LEU A 145 14.45 -16.25 1.84
C LEU A 145 13.92 -16.85 3.16
N VAL A 146 12.64 -17.23 3.23
CA VAL A 146 12.02 -17.95 4.37
C VAL A 146 12.23 -19.48 4.24
N ALA A 147 13.35 -19.90 3.67
CA ALA A 147 13.68 -21.30 3.44
C ALA A 147 14.34 -22.01 4.65
N ARG A 148 14.23 -21.46 5.87
CA ARG A 148 14.91 -22.00 7.06
C ARG A 148 14.06 -22.29 8.30
N GLN A 149 12.72 -22.19 8.24
CA GLN A 149 11.88 -22.51 9.41
C GLN A 149 10.66 -23.38 9.02
N GLY A 150 10.66 -24.62 9.53
CA GLY A 150 9.51 -25.51 9.74
C GLY A 150 8.58 -25.81 8.55
N GLU A 151 8.71 -27.01 7.98
CA GLU A 151 7.97 -27.48 6.79
C GLU A 151 6.42 -27.35 6.88
N ALA A 152 5.83 -27.51 8.06
CA ALA A 152 4.37 -27.41 8.26
C ALA A 152 3.84 -25.96 8.25
N MET A 153 4.58 -25.01 8.83
CA MET A 153 4.21 -23.59 8.79
C MET A 153 4.41 -23.02 7.38
N GLN A 154 5.37 -23.57 6.63
CA GLN A 154 5.71 -23.14 5.28
C GLN A 154 4.60 -23.45 4.25
N GLN A 155 3.89 -24.57 4.39
CA GLN A 155 2.75 -24.87 3.51
C GLN A 155 1.59 -23.89 3.71
N VAL A 156 1.27 -23.56 4.97
CA VAL A 156 0.21 -22.60 5.30
C VAL A 156 0.58 -21.19 4.80
N ILE A 157 1.81 -20.74 5.03
CA ILE A 157 2.29 -19.42 4.55
C ILE A 157 2.26 -19.33 3.02
N ARG A 158 2.66 -20.39 2.30
CA ARG A 158 2.62 -20.42 0.83
C ARG A 158 1.21 -20.37 0.27
N GLN A 159 0.26 -21.02 0.94
CA GLN A 159 -1.13 -21.10 0.50
C GLN A 159 -1.89 -19.78 0.79
N VAL A 160 -1.58 -19.13 1.92
CA VAL A 160 -2.12 -17.79 2.25
C VAL A 160 -1.51 -16.71 1.34
N GLY A 161 -0.20 -16.78 1.06
CA GLY A 161 0.49 -15.81 0.20
C GLY A 161 0.01 -15.83 -1.25
N SER A 162 -0.24 -17.01 -1.82
CA SER A 162 -0.74 -17.13 -3.20
C SER A 162 -2.18 -16.66 -3.35
N ALA A 163 -3.04 -16.92 -2.35
CA ALA A 163 -4.41 -16.41 -2.33
C ALA A 163 -4.47 -14.88 -2.22
N ALA A 164 -3.62 -14.28 -1.38
CA ALA A 164 -3.54 -12.83 -1.22
C ALA A 164 -3.03 -12.13 -2.50
N ALA A 165 -2.03 -12.70 -3.18
CA ALA A 165 -1.54 -12.20 -4.46
C ALA A 165 -2.62 -12.27 -5.55
N GLY A 166 -3.36 -13.39 -5.61
CA GLY A 166 -4.50 -13.53 -6.54
C GLY A 166 -5.60 -12.51 -6.28
N ALA A 167 -5.97 -12.29 -5.02
CA ALA A 167 -6.93 -11.26 -4.63
C ALA A 167 -6.45 -9.86 -5.03
N GLN A 168 -5.16 -9.57 -4.85
CA GLN A 168 -4.57 -8.29 -5.25
C GLN A 168 -4.67 -8.03 -6.76
N VAL A 169 -4.37 -9.04 -7.57
CA VAL A 169 -4.52 -8.93 -9.03
C VAL A 169 -5.99 -8.71 -9.42
N LEU A 170 -6.92 -9.46 -8.81
CA LEU A 170 -8.34 -9.34 -9.10
C LEU A 170 -8.91 -7.98 -8.71
N VAL A 171 -8.58 -7.46 -7.53
CA VAL A 171 -9.00 -6.12 -7.11
C VAL A 171 -8.35 -5.04 -7.96
N GLY A 172 -7.07 -5.20 -8.33
CA GLY A 172 -6.39 -4.27 -9.23
C GLY A 172 -7.08 -4.18 -10.59
N LEU A 173 -7.38 -5.31 -11.22
CA LEU A 173 -8.13 -5.38 -12.48
C LEU A 173 -9.55 -4.82 -12.32
N ALA A 174 -10.27 -5.19 -11.27
CA ALA A 174 -11.62 -4.68 -11.00
C ALA A 174 -11.60 -3.15 -10.84
N SER A 175 -10.60 -2.61 -10.13
CA SER A 175 -10.43 -1.16 -9.95
C SER A 175 -10.19 -0.45 -11.27
N ILE A 176 -9.34 -1.00 -12.15
CA ILE A 176 -9.13 -0.46 -13.51
C ILE A 176 -10.45 -0.45 -14.29
N VAL A 177 -11.17 -1.56 -14.32
CA VAL A 177 -12.45 -1.67 -15.06
C VAL A 177 -13.48 -0.68 -14.53
N LEU A 178 -13.67 -0.62 -13.20
CA LEU A 178 -14.61 0.32 -12.57
C LEU A 178 -14.22 1.78 -12.79
N GLY A 179 -12.92 2.09 -12.75
CA GLY A 179 -12.41 3.42 -13.06
C GLY A 179 -12.68 3.83 -14.51
N ILE A 180 -12.48 2.92 -15.47
CA ILE A 180 -12.80 3.13 -16.90
C ILE A 180 -14.31 3.34 -17.08
N LEU A 181 -15.16 2.51 -16.46
CA LEU A 181 -16.61 2.66 -16.53
C LEU A 181 -17.07 4.01 -15.94
N GLY A 182 -16.45 4.44 -14.84
CA GLY A 182 -16.66 5.77 -14.27
C GLY A 182 -16.24 6.89 -15.22
N LEU A 183 -15.15 6.71 -15.96
CA LEU A 183 -14.66 7.71 -16.92
C LEU A 183 -15.58 7.84 -18.15
N VAL A 184 -16.21 6.74 -18.57
CA VAL A 184 -17.22 6.71 -19.65
C VAL A 184 -18.54 7.35 -19.19
N GLY A 185 -18.75 7.55 -17.88
CA GLY A 185 -19.94 8.19 -17.33
C GLY A 185 -21.10 7.23 -17.05
N MET A 186 -20.85 5.91 -17.00
CA MET A 186 -21.84 4.95 -16.53
C MET A 186 -21.90 5.00 -15.00
N THR A 187 -22.93 5.66 -14.45
CA THR A 187 -23.15 5.82 -12.99
C THR A 187 -21.85 6.07 -12.21
N PRO A 188 -21.09 7.12 -12.59
CA PRO A 188 -19.67 7.24 -12.28
C PRO A 188 -19.38 7.23 -10.79
N THR A 189 -20.22 7.91 -10.01
CA THR A 189 -20.09 7.98 -8.55
C THR A 189 -20.09 6.61 -7.89
N ILE A 190 -21.01 5.71 -8.27
CA ILE A 190 -21.11 4.38 -7.65
C ILE A 190 -19.92 3.51 -8.06
N MET A 191 -19.53 3.53 -9.34
CA MET A 191 -18.40 2.74 -9.83
C MET A 191 -17.09 3.13 -9.13
N ILE A 192 -16.83 4.43 -8.99
CA ILE A 192 -15.67 4.96 -8.28
C ILE A 192 -15.70 4.53 -6.81
N LEU A 193 -16.83 4.67 -6.14
CA LEU A 193 -16.95 4.33 -4.71
C LEU A 193 -16.77 2.84 -4.44
N VAL A 194 -17.32 1.97 -5.28
CA VAL A 194 -17.13 0.52 -5.18
C VAL A 194 -15.66 0.17 -5.42
N ALA A 195 -15.00 0.84 -6.36
CA ALA A 195 -13.58 0.64 -6.58
C ALA A 195 -12.74 1.06 -5.36
N LEU A 196 -12.96 2.26 -4.83
CA LEU A 196 -12.28 2.75 -3.62
C LEU A 196 -12.52 1.84 -2.40
N LEU A 197 -13.74 1.32 -2.25
CA LEU A 197 -14.08 0.36 -1.21
C LEU A 197 -13.28 -0.94 -1.37
N ALA A 198 -13.23 -1.50 -2.58
CA ALA A 198 -12.49 -2.73 -2.87
C ALA A 198 -10.98 -2.54 -2.67
N THR A 199 -10.41 -1.44 -3.19
CA THR A 199 -9.00 -1.09 -3.01
C THR A 199 -8.67 -0.92 -1.53
N GLY A 200 -9.46 -0.15 -0.78
CA GLY A 200 -9.27 0.09 0.65
C GLY A 200 -9.40 -1.17 1.49
N ALA A 201 -10.37 -2.03 1.19
CA ALA A 201 -10.56 -3.30 1.89
C ALA A 201 -9.37 -4.25 1.68
N LEU A 202 -8.86 -4.35 0.45
CA LEU A 202 -7.68 -5.17 0.16
C LEU A 202 -6.43 -4.65 0.87
N VAL A 203 -6.26 -3.33 0.88
CA VAL A 203 -5.20 -2.63 1.60
C VAL A 203 -5.27 -2.95 3.11
N LEU A 204 -6.46 -2.91 3.73
CA LEU A 204 -6.66 -3.33 5.12
C LEU A 204 -6.26 -4.79 5.37
N LEU A 205 -6.60 -5.67 4.44
CA LEU A 205 -6.24 -7.08 4.52
C LEU A 205 -4.71 -7.25 4.48
N ARG A 206 -3.99 -6.47 3.68
CA ARG A 206 -2.51 -6.50 3.66
C ARG A 206 -1.92 -6.04 5.00
N SER A 207 -2.42 -4.95 5.58
CA SER A 207 -1.88 -4.40 6.85
C SER A 207 -2.24 -5.25 8.09
N SER A 208 -3.42 -5.89 8.12
CA SER A 208 -3.86 -6.71 9.28
C SER A 208 -3.11 -8.04 9.42
N VAL A 209 -2.68 -8.65 8.31
CA VAL A 209 -1.88 -9.89 8.33
C VAL A 209 -0.53 -9.67 9.03
N VAL A 210 0.07 -8.50 8.91
CA VAL A 210 1.35 -8.18 9.55
C VAL A 210 1.19 -8.02 11.07
N GLY A 211 0.13 -7.34 11.52
CA GLY A 211 -0.12 -7.10 12.95
C GLY A 211 -0.55 -8.36 13.73
N GLY A 212 -1.35 -9.23 13.12
CA GLY A 212 -1.83 -10.46 13.76
C GLY A 212 -0.71 -11.48 14.05
N LEU A 213 0.23 -11.62 13.11
CA LEU A 213 1.36 -12.54 13.24
C LEU A 213 2.35 -12.09 14.33
N MET A 214 2.57 -10.79 14.52
CA MET A 214 3.42 -10.28 15.60
C MET A 214 2.80 -10.50 16.99
N LEU A 215 1.48 -10.33 17.15
CA LEU A 215 0.79 -10.60 18.42
C LEU A 215 0.81 -12.08 18.80
N GLU A 216 0.81 -12.99 17.81
CA GLU A 216 0.95 -14.42 18.05
C GLU A 216 2.38 -14.82 18.41
N PHE A 217 3.40 -14.16 17.83
CA PHE A 217 4.79 -14.33 18.23
C PHE A 217 5.10 -13.77 19.62
N LEU A 218 4.41 -12.71 20.07
CA LEU A 218 4.56 -12.19 21.43
C LEU A 218 3.88 -13.06 22.50
N ARG A 219 2.98 -13.97 22.09
CA ARG A 219 2.25 -14.88 23.00
C ARG A 219 2.91 -16.26 23.17
N ARG A 220 4.03 -16.52 22.48
CA ARG A 220 4.87 -17.73 22.64
C ARG A 220 6.19 -17.38 23.29
#